data_AF-A0A538L569-F1
#
_entry.id   AF-A0A538L569-F1
#
_cell.length_a   1.000
_cell.length_b   1.000
_cell.length_c   1.000
_cell.angle_alpha   90.00
_cell.angle_beta   90.00
_cell.angle_gamma   90.00
#
_symmetry.space_group_name_H-M   'P 1'
#
loop_
_entity.id
_entity.type
_entity.pdbx_description
1 polymer ?
#
loop_
_entity_poly.entity_id
_entity_poly.type
_entity_poly.pdbx_seq_one_letter_code
_entity_poly.pdbx_strand_id
1 'polypeptide(L)' 'MPAWLAQLVRRYGWRRVPWRFVVQAAIWAYRFGRSRLDRLTPRERQELYELLRKSRGRASNLSGREQQRVRDLLRRAFRE' A
#
# COMPACT_ATOMS: atom_id res chain seq x y z
N MET A 1 4.81 3.06 -10.79
CA MET A 1 4.85 1.96 -9.81
C MET A 1 5.99 1.03 -10.20
N PRO A 2 6.63 0.27 -9.29
CA PRO A 2 7.66 -0.67 -9.69
C PRO A 2 7.06 -1.82 -10.52
N ALA A 3 7.83 -2.34 -11.50
CA ALA A 3 7.34 -3.33 -12.47
C ALA A 3 6.79 -4.61 -11.81
N TRP A 4 7.42 -5.07 -10.73
CA TRP A 4 6.95 -6.24 -9.97
C TRP A 4 5.55 -6.03 -9.37
N LEU A 5 5.24 -4.81 -8.90
CA LEU A 5 3.94 -4.48 -8.34
C LEU A 5 2.89 -4.39 -9.45
N ALA A 6 3.24 -3.79 -10.59
CA ALA A 6 2.39 -3.74 -11.77
C ALA A 6 2.00 -5.14 -12.24
N GLN A 7 2.97 -6.07 -12.30
CA GLN A 7 2.73 -7.45 -12.71
C GLN A 7 1.82 -8.19 -11.74
N LEU A 8 2.01 -8.04 -10.42
CA LEU A 8 1.15 -8.65 -9.41
C LEU A 8 -0.27 -8.10 -9.46
N VAL A 9 -0.42 -6.78 -9.58
CA VAL A 9 -1.72 -6.12 -9.69
C VAL A 9 -2.43 -6.56 -10.97
N ARG A 10 -1.71 -6.68 -12.10
CA ARG A 10 -2.27 -7.18 -13.36
C ARG A 10 -2.74 -8.63 -13.26
N ARG A 11 -1.96 -9.49 -12.59
CA ARG A 11 -2.26 -10.93 -12.47
C ARG A 11 -3.39 -11.23 -11.48
N TYR A 12 -3.44 -10.52 -10.36
CA TYR A 12 -4.31 -10.88 -9.23
C TYR A 12 -5.36 -9.81 -8.91
N GLY A 13 -5.18 -8.58 -9.36
CA GLY A 13 -5.91 -7.41 -8.89
C GLY A 13 -5.47 -6.98 -7.48
N TRP A 14 -5.66 -5.70 -7.15
CA TRP A 14 -5.24 -5.11 -5.86
C TRP A 14 -5.73 -5.86 -4.62
N ARG A 15 -6.94 -6.45 -4.68
CA ARG A 15 -7.54 -7.17 -3.55
C ARG A 15 -6.82 -8.48 -3.20
N ARG A 16 -6.27 -9.16 -4.21
CA ARG A 16 -5.65 -10.49 -4.04
C ARG A 16 -4.12 -10.45 -3.98
N VAL A 17 -3.51 -9.25 -4.02
CA VAL A 17 -2.07 -9.11 -3.79
C VAL A 17 -1.72 -9.65 -2.40
N PRO A 18 -0.77 -10.60 -2.30
CA PRO A 18 -0.34 -11.12 -1.01
C PRO A 18 0.23 -10.00 -0.14
N TRP A 19 -0.09 -10.03 1.17
CA TRP A 19 0.22 -8.92 2.08
C TRP A 19 1.69 -8.52 2.12
N ARG A 20 2.61 -9.50 2.02
CA ARG A 20 4.05 -9.23 1.95
C ARG A 20 4.41 -8.20 0.86
N PHE A 21 3.73 -8.26 -0.28
CA PHE A 21 3.93 -7.35 -1.40
C PHE A 21 3.25 -6.00 -1.18
N VAL A 22 2.14 -5.96 -0.44
CA VAL A 22 1.49 -4.71 0.01
C VAL A 22 2.45 -3.91 0.90
N VAL A 23 3.10 -4.58 1.84
CA VAL A 23 4.10 -3.96 2.73
C VAL A 23 5.31 -3.48 1.93
N GLN A 24 5.85 -4.30 1.03
CA GLN A 24 6.95 -3.89 0.15
C GLN A 24 6.59 -2.70 -0.73
N ALA A 25 5.36 -2.64 -1.24
CA ALA A 25 4.87 -1.54 -2.07
C ALA A 25 4.83 -0.23 -1.26
N ALA A 26 4.38 -0.31 -0.01
CA ALA A 26 4.39 0.82 0.88
C ALA A 26 5.81 1.29 1.22
N ILE A 27 6.72 0.38 1.59
CA ILE A 27 8.13 0.71 1.85
C ILE A 27 8.76 1.37 0.62
N TRP A 28 8.49 0.82 -0.58
CA TRP A 28 8.97 1.41 -1.83
C TRP A 28 8.40 2.81 -2.05
N ALA A 29 7.11 3.03 -1.78
CA ALA A 29 6.49 4.35 -1.89
C ALA A 29 7.14 5.37 -0.95
N TYR A 30 7.44 4.98 0.30
CA TYR A 30 8.15 5.84 1.25
C TYR A 30 9.60 6.15 0.85
N ARG A 31 10.34 5.16 0.33
CA ARG A 31 11.78 5.30 0.04
C ARG A 31 12.05 5.95 -1.32
N PHE A 32 11.28 5.59 -2.34
CA PHE A 32 11.57 5.92 -3.75
C PHE A 32 10.41 6.62 -4.44
N GLY A 33 9.20 6.54 -3.88
CA GLY A 33 7.97 7.03 -4.49
C GLY A 33 7.39 8.27 -3.81
N ARG A 34 8.22 9.21 -3.34
CA ARG A 34 7.73 10.44 -2.68
C ARG A 34 6.68 11.16 -3.54
N SER A 35 6.92 11.26 -4.85
CA SER A 35 5.97 11.77 -5.86
C SER A 35 4.66 10.98 -5.99
N ARG A 36 4.67 9.69 -5.66
CA ARG A 36 3.45 8.85 -5.61
C ARG A 36 2.66 9.09 -4.33
N LEU A 37 3.34 9.33 -3.21
CA LEU A 37 2.71 9.73 -1.95
C LEU A 37 2.16 11.16 -2.01
N ASP A 38 2.64 12.01 -2.92
CA ASP A 38 2.08 13.35 -3.14
C ASP A 38 0.64 13.31 -3.67
N ARG A 39 0.21 12.19 -4.24
CA ARG A 39 -1.18 11.96 -4.64
C ARG A 39 -2.11 11.61 -3.49
N LEU A 40 -1.54 11.32 -2.32
CA LEU A 40 -2.28 11.17 -1.08
C LEU A 40 -2.29 12.51 -0.35
N THR A 41 -3.42 12.85 0.26
CA THR A 41 -3.47 13.98 1.18
C THR A 41 -2.54 13.74 2.38
N PRO A 42 -2.11 14.80 3.11
CA PRO A 42 -1.29 14.64 4.32
C PRO A 42 -1.92 13.66 5.34
N ARG A 43 -3.25 13.71 5.49
CA ARG A 43 -4.01 12.80 6.36
C ARG A 43 -3.94 11.35 5.89
N GLU A 44 -4.09 11.11 4.59
CA GLU A 44 -4.00 9.76 4.01
C GLU A 44 -2.58 9.19 4.10
N ARG A 45 -1.55 10.02 3.96
CA ARG A 45 -0.15 9.62 4.18
C ARG A 45 0.07 9.17 5.62
N GLN A 46 -0.39 9.99 6.59
CA GLN A 46 -0.30 9.63 8.01
C GLN A 46 -1.08 8.34 8.30
N GLU A 47 -2.30 8.21 7.78
CA GLU A 47 -3.12 7.01 7.95
C GLU A 47 -2.42 5.77 7.38
N LEU A 48 -1.83 5.87 6.19
CA LEU A 48 -1.04 4.78 5.62
C LEU A 48 0.14 4.40 6.52
N TYR A 49 0.86 5.39 7.05
CA TYR A 49 1.96 5.17 8.00
C TYR A 49 1.51 4.41 9.25
N GLU A 50 0.44 4.89 9.90
CA GLU A 50 -0.09 4.29 11.14
C GLU A 50 -0.55 2.85 10.91
N LEU A 51 -1.25 2.59 9.80
CA LEU A 51 -1.70 1.24 9.46
C LEU A 51 -0.53 0.29 9.19
N LEU A 52 0.53 0.75 8.52
CA LEU A 52 1.73 -0.06 8.29
C LEU A 52 2.47 -0.33 9.59
N ARG A 53 2.63 0.69 10.43
CA ARG A 53 3.23 0.57 11.76
C ARG A 53 2.44 -0.42 12.62
N LYS A 54 1.11 -0.32 12.64
CA LYS A 54 0.22 -1.27 13.33
C LYS A 54 0.36 -2.69 12.79
N SER A 55 0.44 -2.84 11.46
CA SER A 55 0.59 -4.16 10.83
C SER A 55 1.85 -4.90 11.27
N ARG A 56 2.94 -4.19 11.59
CA ARG A 56 4.29 -4.78 11.82
C ARG A 56 4.67 -5.80 10.73
N GLY A 57 4.25 -5.53 9.48
CA GLY A 57 4.48 -6.42 8.34
C GLY A 57 3.52 -7.62 8.22
N ARG A 58 2.58 -7.81 9.15
CA ARG A 58 1.63 -8.93 9.16
C ARG A 58 0.20 -8.44 8.97
N ALA A 59 -0.54 -9.08 8.05
CA ALA A 59 -1.94 -8.73 7.77
C ALA A 59 -2.84 -8.97 8.98
N SER A 60 -2.56 -10.03 9.75
CA SER A 60 -3.33 -10.46 10.92
C SER A 60 -3.37 -9.44 12.05
N ASN A 61 -2.45 -8.48 12.06
CA ASN A 61 -2.43 -7.38 13.03
C ASN A 61 -3.39 -6.24 12.67
N LEU A 62 -4.03 -6.34 11.49
CA LEU A 62 -5.03 -5.41 10.99
C LEU A 62 -6.36 -6.14 10.82
N SER A 63 -7.45 -5.45 11.16
CA SER A 63 -8.80 -5.88 10.81
C SER A 63 -8.99 -5.92 9.29
N GLY A 64 -9.99 -6.65 8.80
CA GLY A 64 -10.30 -6.70 7.37
C GLY A 64 -10.55 -5.31 6.75
N ARG A 65 -11.17 -4.39 7.51
CA ARG A 65 -11.38 -3.00 7.10
C ARG A 65 -10.06 -2.24 6.96
N GLU A 66 -9.15 -2.40 7.91
CA GLU A 66 -7.83 -1.77 7.86
C GLU A 66 -6.96 -2.32 6.73
N GLN A 67 -6.99 -3.63 6.50
CA GLN A 67 -6.28 -4.23 5.37
C GLN A 67 -6.80 -3.68 4.02
N GLN A 68 -8.12 -3.55 3.89
CA GLN A 68 -8.73 -2.95 2.71
C GLN A 68 -8.32 -1.48 2.57
N ARG A 69 -8.30 -0.73 3.68
CA ARG A 69 -7.89 0.67 3.70
C ARG A 69 -6.46 0.87 3.21
N VAL A 70 -5.51 0.06 3.66
CA VAL A 70 -4.12 0.09 3.16
C VAL A 70 -4.08 -0.13 1.65
N ARG A 71 -4.82 -1.12 1.13
CA ARG A 71 -4.87 -1.40 -0.32
C ARG A 71 -5.44 -0.22 -1.10
N ASP A 72 -6.47 0.43 -0.59
CA ASP A 72 -7.08 1.59 -1.26
C ASP A 72 -6.15 2.80 -1.28
N LEU A 73 -5.43 3.06 -0.18
CA LEU A 73 -4.42 4.12 -0.11
C LEU A 73 -3.27 3.86 -1.09
N LEU A 74 -2.75 2.63 -1.14
CA LEU A 74 -1.71 2.27 -2.11
C LEU A 74 -2.23 2.34 -3.55
N ARG A 75 -3.46 1.88 -3.80
CA ARG A 75 -4.08 2.00 -5.12
C ARG A 75 -4.17 3.46 -5.56
N ARG A 76 -4.56 4.40 -4.68
CA ARG A 76 -4.58 5.84 -5.00
C ARG A 76 -3.18 6.38 -5.29
N ALA A 77 -2.21 6.06 -4.44
CA ALA A 77 -0.82 6.50 -4.63
C ALA A 77 -0.24 6.01 -5.98
N PHE A 78 -0.56 4.78 -6.37
CA PHE A 78 -0.04 4.15 -7.58
C PHE A 78 -0.89 4.30 -8.84
N ARG A 79 -2.12 4.80 -8.73
CA ARG A 79 -2.98 5.09 -9.89
C ARG A 79 -2.30 6.12 -10.77
N GLU A 80 -2.15 5.83 -12.07
CA GLU A 80 -1.52 6.75 -13.02
C GLU A 80 -2.22 8.10 -13.06
#